data_AF-A0A2V6XCI5-F1
#
_entry.id   AF-A0A2V6XCI5-F1
#
_cell.length_a   1.000
_cell.length_b   1.000
_cell.length_c   1.000
_cell.angle_alpha   90.00
_cell.angle_beta   90.00
_cell.angle_gamma   90.00
#
_symmetry.space_group_name_H-M   'P 1'
#
loop_
_entity.id
_entity.type
_entity.pdbx_description
1 polymer ?
#
loop_
_entity_poly.entity_id
_entity_poly.type
_entity_poly.pdbx_seq_one_letter_code
_entity_poly.pdbx_strand_id
1 'polypeptide(L)'
;MDLLLYADAKFRHYRRIFRRWELFKSEVDAYTRRWVSYAEQLSRTVREQSGLPLITEADPLSNTEWIDPDGLAVFVVNCQLAIGQRPLCLGPDGRSLEIGGTTMAHAAAEDPIQRSLKLLRVLCDKRETLDSLHPQAEALRHLAKYLLRELDRLRRSSKLPGGCRLARL
;
A
#
# COMPACT_ATOMS: atom_id res chain seq x y z
N MET A 1 -27.42 -19.88 4.63
CA MET A 1 -26.86 -21.05 3.91
C MET A 1 -25.35 -20.92 3.76
N ASP A 2 -24.85 -19.75 3.35
CA ASP A 2 -23.44 -19.51 3.04
C ASP A 2 -22.46 -19.72 4.20
N LEU A 3 -22.85 -19.37 5.43
CA LEU A 3 -22.03 -19.61 6.63
C LEU A 3 -21.84 -21.10 6.93
N LEU A 4 -22.87 -21.93 6.73
CA LEU A 4 -22.80 -23.38 6.93
C LEU A 4 -21.96 -24.04 5.82
N LEU A 5 -22.15 -23.62 4.58
CA LEU A 5 -21.34 -24.08 3.44
C LEU A 5 -19.87 -23.69 3.59
N TYR A 6 -19.59 -22.47 4.05
CA TYR A 6 -18.24 -22.00 4.33
C TYR A 6 -17.58 -22.81 5.46
N ALA A 7 -18.31 -23.06 6.55
CA ALA A 7 -17.80 -23.86 7.66
C ALA A 7 -17.51 -25.31 7.23
N ASP A 8 -18.44 -25.95 6.51
CA ASP A 8 -18.26 -27.33 6.05
C ASP A 8 -17.10 -27.45 5.06
N ALA A 9 -17.01 -26.52 4.10
CA ALA A 9 -15.88 -26.40 3.19
C ALA A 9 -14.55 -26.25 3.96
N LYS A 10 -14.51 -25.35 4.94
CA LYS A 10 -13.31 -25.07 5.75
C LYS A 10 -12.88 -26.25 6.61
N PHE A 11 -13.81 -26.93 7.27
CA PHE A 11 -13.47 -27.94 8.28
C PHE A 11 -13.36 -29.35 7.70
N ARG A 12 -14.14 -29.69 6.68
CA ARG A 12 -14.27 -31.07 6.18
C ARG A 12 -13.63 -31.31 4.83
N HIS A 13 -13.70 -30.34 3.93
CA HIS A 13 -13.33 -30.58 2.54
C HIS A 13 -11.98 -29.97 2.14
N TYR A 14 -11.69 -28.78 2.67
CA TYR A 14 -10.62 -27.91 2.18
C TYR A 14 -9.73 -27.39 3.30
N ARG A 15 -9.64 -28.11 4.43
CA ARG A 15 -8.92 -27.69 5.65
C ARG A 15 -7.49 -27.21 5.38
N ARG A 16 -6.76 -27.88 4.49
CA ARG A 16 -5.38 -27.50 4.14
C ARG A 16 -5.29 -26.17 3.40
N ILE A 17 -6.15 -25.96 2.39
CA ILE A 17 -6.14 -24.72 1.60
C ILE A 17 -6.64 -23.53 2.44
N PHE A 18 -7.67 -23.74 3.27
CA PHE A 18 -8.16 -22.70 4.19
C PHE A 18 -7.12 -22.28 5.22
N ARG A 19 -6.40 -23.23 5.83
CA ARG A 19 -5.28 -22.90 6.75
C ARG A 19 -4.19 -22.06 6.08
N ARG A 20 -3.82 -22.40 4.84
CA ARG A 20 -2.81 -21.64 4.09
C ARG A 20 -3.33 -20.27 3.65
N TRP A 21 -4.61 -20.17 3.30
CA TRP A 21 -5.27 -18.90 3.00
C TRP A 21 -5.32 -17.97 4.21
N GLU A 22 -5.66 -18.50 5.38
CA GLU A 22 -5.68 -17.72 6.63
C GLU A 22 -4.29 -17.25 7.03
N LEU A 23 -3.27 -18.10 6.91
CA LEU A 23 -1.88 -17.70 7.09
C LEU A 23 -1.48 -16.59 6.10
N PHE A 24 -1.80 -16.76 4.82
CA PHE A 24 -1.52 -15.75 3.80
C PHE A 24 -2.15 -14.40 4.14
N LYS A 25 -3.43 -14.37 4.55
CA LYS A 25 -4.10 -13.13 4.98
C LYS A 25 -3.36 -12.47 6.16
N SER A 26 -3.01 -13.25 7.18
CA SER A 26 -2.26 -12.72 8.34
C SER A 26 -0.91 -12.13 7.94
N GLU A 27 -0.19 -12.77 7.03
CA GLU A 27 1.10 -12.28 6.53
C GLU A 27 0.95 -11.02 5.68
N VAL A 28 -0.11 -10.94 4.85
CA VAL A 28 -0.45 -9.73 4.10
C VAL A 28 -0.79 -8.58 5.04
N ASP A 29 -1.58 -8.83 6.09
CA ASP A 29 -1.93 -7.80 7.08
C ASP A 29 -0.69 -7.30 7.83
N ALA A 30 0.22 -8.20 8.21
CA ALA A 30 1.48 -7.84 8.87
C ALA A 30 2.38 -7.01 7.94
N TYR A 31 2.50 -7.42 6.68
CA TYR A 31 3.24 -6.71 5.65
C TYR A 31 2.64 -5.31 5.38
N THR A 32 1.31 -5.21 5.32
CA THR A 32 0.60 -3.94 5.14
C THR A 32 0.86 -2.98 6.29
N ARG A 33 0.84 -3.45 7.54
CA ARG A 33 1.18 -2.60 8.71
C ARG A 33 2.59 -2.05 8.65
N ARG A 34 3.56 -2.83 8.14
CA ARG A 34 4.94 -2.35 7.96
C ARG A 34 5.00 -1.22 6.94
N TRP A 35 4.28 -1.33 5.82
CA TRP A 35 4.19 -0.26 4.82
C TRP A 35 3.52 1.00 5.35
N VAL A 36 2.42 0.85 6.10
CA VAL A 36 1.74 2.00 6.73
C VAL A 36 2.69 2.71 7.70
N SER A 37 3.36 1.95 8.58
CA SER A 37 4.34 2.53 9.50
C SER A 37 5.49 3.24 8.78
N TYR A 38 5.93 2.72 7.65
CA TYR A 38 6.94 3.38 6.83
C TYR A 38 6.42 4.66 6.16
N ALA A 39 5.20 4.64 5.60
CA ALA A 39 4.55 5.82 5.04
C ALA A 39 4.39 6.91 6.11
N GLU A 40 4.04 6.55 7.35
CA GLU A 40 3.99 7.49 8.48
C GLU A 40 5.35 8.11 8.79
N GLN A 41 6.44 7.33 8.73
CA GLN A 41 7.81 7.84 8.92
C GLN A 41 8.20 8.82 7.81
N LEU A 42 7.85 8.51 6.56
CA LEU A 42 8.07 9.40 5.42
C LEU A 42 7.25 10.69 5.58
N SER A 43 5.98 10.60 5.97
CA SER A 43 5.14 11.77 6.22
C SER A 43 5.72 12.67 7.30
N ARG A 44 6.18 12.10 8.42
CA ARG A 44 6.89 12.88 9.46
C ARG A 44 8.15 13.54 8.92
N THR A 45 8.93 12.83 8.11
CA THR A 45 10.14 13.38 7.49
C THR A 45 9.82 14.56 6.57
N VAL A 46 8.78 14.44 5.74
CA VAL A 46 8.32 15.50 4.84
C VAL A 46 7.82 16.71 5.64
N ARG A 47 7.02 16.48 6.68
CA ARG A 47 6.53 17.50 7.59
C ARG A 47 7.68 18.28 8.26
N GLU A 48 8.65 17.58 8.82
CA GLU A 48 9.75 18.19 9.57
C GLU A 48 10.75 18.93 8.67
N GLN A 49 11.01 18.42 7.46
CA GLN A 49 12.08 18.95 6.60
C GLN A 49 11.60 19.91 5.51
N SER A 50 10.31 19.91 5.16
CA SER A 50 9.75 20.89 4.21
C SER A 50 9.75 22.30 4.78
N GLY A 51 9.51 22.45 6.08
CA GLY A 51 9.34 23.74 6.74
C GLY A 51 8.06 24.50 6.33
N LEU A 52 7.15 23.83 5.60
CA LEU A 52 5.87 24.38 5.19
C LEU A 52 4.80 24.03 6.23
N PRO A 53 3.81 24.93 6.45
CA PRO A 53 2.68 24.61 7.30
C PRO A 53 1.86 23.47 6.68
N LEU A 54 1.23 22.65 7.53
CA LEU A 54 0.42 21.54 7.05
C LEU A 54 -0.85 22.05 6.37
N ILE A 55 -1.31 21.35 5.33
CA ILE A 55 -2.65 21.56 4.81
C ILE A 55 -3.66 21.28 5.94
N THR A 56 -4.38 22.32 6.35
CA THR A 56 -5.50 22.18 7.27
C THR A 56 -6.77 21.93 6.48
N GLU A 57 -7.53 20.92 6.87
CA GLU A 57 -8.82 20.55 6.25
C GLU A 57 -9.83 21.70 6.19
N ALA A 58 -9.64 22.77 6.97
CA ALA A 58 -10.59 23.85 7.13
C ALA A 58 -10.64 24.83 5.94
N ASP A 59 -9.53 25.11 5.25
CA ASP A 59 -9.53 25.93 4.03
C ASP A 59 -8.14 26.02 3.35
N PRO A 60 -7.87 25.30 2.24
CA PRO A 60 -6.63 25.45 1.47
C PRO A 60 -6.47 26.83 0.80
N LEU A 61 -7.52 27.67 0.77
CA LEU A 61 -7.46 29.05 0.28
C LEU A 61 -7.10 30.05 1.40
N SER A 62 -7.17 29.66 2.68
CA SER A 62 -6.87 30.55 3.81
C SER A 62 -5.37 30.69 4.10
N ASN A 63 -4.59 29.68 3.72
CA ASN A 63 -3.15 29.64 3.90
C ASN A 63 -2.44 29.85 2.55
N THR A 64 -1.66 30.93 2.46
CA THR A 64 -0.84 31.24 1.28
C THR A 64 0.27 30.23 1.03
N GLU A 65 0.56 29.35 1.99
CA GLU A 65 1.57 28.31 1.91
C GLU A 65 1.05 27.07 2.62
N TRP A 66 1.32 25.87 2.10
CA TRP A 66 0.92 24.61 2.73
C TRP A 66 1.63 23.39 2.11
N ILE A 67 1.60 22.27 2.81
CA ILE A 67 2.06 20.96 2.32
C ILE A 67 1.13 19.82 2.77
N ASP A 68 0.89 18.87 1.88
CA ASP A 68 0.30 17.56 2.18
C ASP A 68 1.43 16.51 2.33
N PRO A 69 1.92 16.26 3.56
CA PRO A 69 2.99 15.31 3.77
C PRO A 69 2.54 13.86 3.55
N ASP A 70 1.25 13.56 3.73
CA ASP A 70 0.72 12.19 3.61
C ASP A 70 0.59 11.80 2.12
N GLY A 71 0.04 12.69 1.30
CA GLY A 71 0.00 12.52 -0.16
C GLY A 71 1.41 12.36 -0.75
N LEU A 72 2.37 13.16 -0.29
CA LEU A 72 3.77 13.07 -0.70
C LEU A 72 4.48 11.80 -0.21
N ALA A 73 4.16 11.32 1.00
CA ALA A 73 4.69 10.05 1.50
C ALA A 73 4.19 8.87 0.68
N VAL A 74 2.89 8.85 0.33
CA VAL A 74 2.29 7.84 -0.55
C VAL A 74 2.98 7.86 -1.92
N PHE A 75 3.25 9.05 -2.47
CA PHE A 75 4.01 9.18 -3.72
C PHE A 75 5.39 8.53 -3.62
N VAL A 76 6.16 8.80 -2.57
CA VAL A 76 7.49 8.19 -2.37
C VAL A 76 7.39 6.67 -2.31
N VAL A 77 6.43 6.13 -1.54
CA VAL A 77 6.20 4.68 -1.41
C VAL A 77 5.89 4.06 -2.77
N ASN A 78 5.00 4.67 -3.55
CA ASN A 78 4.65 4.17 -4.88
C ASN A 78 5.83 4.21 -5.86
N CYS A 79 6.65 5.27 -5.83
CA CYS A 79 7.87 5.39 -6.63
C CYS A 79 8.84 4.26 -6.33
N GLN A 80 9.09 4.03 -5.04
CA GLN A 80 9.92 2.94 -4.57
C GLN A 80 9.37 1.60 -5.06
N LEU A 81 8.09 1.32 -4.81
CA LEU A 81 7.43 0.06 -5.20
C LEU A 81 7.30 -0.15 -6.73
N ALA A 82 7.75 0.80 -7.55
CA ALA A 82 7.53 0.82 -9.00
C ALA A 82 6.05 0.68 -9.38
N ILE A 83 5.16 1.21 -8.53
CA ILE A 83 3.73 1.31 -8.83
C ILE A 83 3.56 2.48 -9.80
N GLY A 84 2.96 2.20 -10.96
CA GLY A 84 2.71 3.21 -11.97
C GLY A 84 1.86 4.35 -11.41
N GLN A 85 2.43 5.55 -11.38
CA GLN A 85 1.75 6.77 -10.95
C GLN A 85 2.17 7.95 -11.82
N ARG A 86 1.40 9.04 -11.75
CA ARG A 86 1.76 10.29 -12.43
C ARG A 86 3.05 10.85 -11.81
N PRO A 87 3.93 11.45 -12.62
CA PRO A 87 5.15 12.04 -12.09
C PRO A 87 4.84 13.22 -11.19
N LEU A 88 5.74 13.47 -10.24
CA LEU A 88 5.80 14.72 -9.49
C LEU A 88 6.34 15.82 -10.39
N CYS A 89 5.57 16.90 -10.53
CA CYS A 89 5.89 18.05 -11.37
C CYS A 89 5.94 19.32 -10.52
N LEU A 90 6.72 20.29 -11.00
CA LEU A 90 6.59 21.68 -10.55
C LEU A 90 5.39 22.29 -11.28
N GLY A 91 4.56 23.03 -10.54
CA GLY A 91 3.51 23.85 -11.12
C GLY A 91 4.09 24.93 -12.04
N PRO A 92 3.29 25.48 -12.97
CA PRO A 92 3.73 26.50 -13.91
C PRO A 92 4.17 27.80 -13.23
N ASP A 93 3.77 28.00 -11.98
CA ASP A 93 4.14 29.12 -11.12
C ASP A 93 5.51 28.96 -10.44
N GLY A 94 6.14 27.78 -10.53
CA GLY A 94 7.37 27.43 -9.79
C GLY A 94 7.19 27.28 -8.28
N ARG A 95 5.96 27.46 -7.79
CA ARG A 95 5.59 27.61 -6.38
C ARG A 95 4.66 26.51 -5.88
N SER A 96 4.39 25.54 -6.73
CA SER A 96 3.51 24.43 -6.44
C SER A 96 4.19 23.10 -6.77
N LEU A 97 3.91 22.07 -5.97
CA LEU A 97 4.21 20.67 -6.31
C LEU A 97 2.91 19.97 -6.72
N GLU A 98 2.92 19.29 -7.85
CA GLU A 98 1.74 18.63 -8.39
C GLU A 98 2.00 17.16 -8.70
N ILE A 99 0.99 16.32 -8.45
CA ILE A 99 0.96 14.92 -8.83
C ILE A 99 -0.36 14.68 -9.56
N GLY A 100 -0.28 14.38 -10.86
CA GLY A 100 -1.47 14.09 -11.67
C GLY A 100 -2.48 15.24 -11.78
N GLY A 101 -2.02 16.49 -11.65
CA GLY A 101 -2.87 17.68 -11.66
C GLY A 101 -3.46 18.05 -10.29
N THR A 102 -3.13 17.30 -9.24
CA THR A 102 -3.47 17.65 -7.86
C THR A 102 -2.26 18.31 -7.20
N THR A 103 -2.44 19.54 -6.72
CA THR A 103 -1.43 20.24 -5.92
C THR A 103 -1.27 19.53 -4.58
N MET A 104 -0.03 19.26 -4.20
CA MET A 104 0.38 18.60 -2.96
C MET A 104 1.15 19.53 -2.03
N ALA A 105 1.66 20.64 -2.55
CA ALA A 105 2.28 21.69 -1.76
C ALA A 105 2.19 23.01 -2.52
N HIS A 106 2.11 24.12 -1.79
CA HIS A 106 2.16 25.47 -2.32
C HIS A 106 2.97 26.37 -1.39
N ALA A 107 3.67 27.36 -1.93
CA ALA A 107 4.42 28.34 -1.15
C ALA A 107 4.39 29.73 -1.82
N ALA A 108 4.64 30.79 -1.05
CA ALA A 108 4.70 32.14 -1.59
C ALA A 108 5.97 32.38 -2.42
N ALA A 109 7.02 31.59 -2.16
CA ALA A 109 8.30 31.62 -2.86
C ALA A 109 8.66 30.25 -3.47
N GLU A 110 9.57 30.24 -4.45
CA GLU A 110 10.00 28.99 -5.10
C GLU A 110 10.94 28.16 -4.21
N ASP A 111 11.74 28.79 -3.36
CA ASP A 111 12.78 28.12 -2.57
C ASP A 111 12.25 26.96 -1.68
N PRO A 112 11.14 27.10 -0.93
CA PRO A 112 10.57 26.00 -0.14
C PRO A 112 10.12 24.80 -0.99
N ILE A 113 9.62 25.08 -2.18
CA ILE A 113 9.12 24.08 -3.13
C ILE A 113 10.28 23.33 -3.78
N GLN A 114 11.33 24.04 -4.18
CA GLN A 114 12.56 23.43 -4.68
C GLN A 114 13.24 22.57 -3.61
N ARG A 115 13.27 23.03 -2.35
CA ARG A 115 13.78 22.24 -1.21
C ARG A 115 12.97 20.97 -1.02
N SER A 116 11.65 21.07 -1.02
CA SER A 116 10.74 19.93 -0.86
C SER A 116 10.89 18.94 -2.03
N LEU A 117 11.02 19.42 -3.27
CA LEU A 117 11.30 18.58 -4.44
C LEU A 117 12.62 17.83 -4.29
N LYS A 118 13.69 18.49 -3.83
CA LYS A 118 14.98 17.86 -3.59
C LYS A 118 14.89 16.79 -2.50
N LEU A 119 14.19 17.07 -1.41
CA LEU A 119 13.90 16.09 -0.36
C LEU A 119 13.20 14.85 -0.92
N LEU A 120 12.12 15.04 -1.68
CA LEU A 120 11.34 13.92 -2.23
C LEU A 120 12.15 13.05 -3.18
N ARG A 121 13.04 13.64 -3.99
CA ARG A 121 13.97 12.89 -4.85
C ARG A 121 14.90 12.01 -4.01
N VAL A 122 15.52 12.58 -2.97
CA VAL A 122 16.37 11.82 -2.04
C VAL A 122 15.61 10.68 -1.37
N LEU A 123 14.36 10.92 -0.95
CA LEU A 123 13.51 9.90 -0.34
C LEU A 123 13.13 8.79 -1.34
N CYS A 124 12.84 9.14 -2.60
CA CYS A 124 12.59 8.14 -3.65
C CYS A 124 13.82 7.26 -3.94
N ASP A 125 15.02 7.83 -3.85
CA ASP A 125 16.27 7.12 -4.11
C ASP A 125 16.71 6.23 -2.93
N LYS A 126 16.23 6.49 -1.71
CA LYS A 126 16.51 5.66 -0.53
C LYS A 126 15.75 4.34 -0.60
N ARG A 127 16.40 3.31 -1.13
CA ARG A 127 15.83 1.96 -1.27
C ARG A 127 16.03 1.04 -0.07
N GLU A 128 16.78 1.43 0.96
CA GLU A 128 17.10 0.57 2.11
C GLU A 128 15.86 -0.03 2.79
N THR A 129 14.77 0.73 2.90
CA THR A 129 13.52 0.21 3.48
C THR A 129 12.81 -0.75 2.54
N LEU A 130 12.89 -0.50 1.24
CA LEU A 130 12.37 -1.39 0.21
C LEU A 130 13.09 -2.73 0.20
N ASP A 131 14.41 -2.70 0.32
CA ASP A 131 15.26 -3.88 0.41
C ASP A 131 14.92 -4.71 1.65
N SER A 132 14.54 -4.06 2.76
CA SER A 132 14.07 -4.75 3.97
C SER A 132 12.69 -5.41 3.81
N LEU A 133 11.85 -4.89 2.91
CA LEU A 133 10.48 -5.37 2.66
C LEU A 133 10.39 -6.34 1.48
N HIS A 134 11.38 -6.33 0.59
CA HIS A 134 11.41 -7.14 -0.62
C HIS A 134 11.31 -8.66 -0.36
N PRO A 135 12.06 -9.26 0.59
CA PRO A 135 11.98 -10.70 0.85
C PRO A 135 10.58 -11.15 1.28
N GLN A 136 9.90 -10.34 2.09
CA GLN A 136 8.54 -10.64 2.54
C GLN A 136 7.53 -10.49 1.40
N ALA A 137 7.69 -9.49 0.55
CA ALA A 137 6.87 -9.30 -0.66
C ALA A 137 6.99 -10.51 -1.61
N GLU A 138 8.22 -10.99 -1.83
CA GLU A 138 8.47 -12.15 -2.67
C GLU A 138 7.87 -13.42 -2.08
N ALA A 139 8.04 -13.65 -0.77
CA ALA A 139 7.44 -14.78 -0.07
C ALA A 139 5.90 -14.78 -0.20
N LEU A 140 5.27 -13.61 -0.01
CA LEU A 140 3.83 -13.42 -0.21
C LEU A 140 3.42 -13.70 -1.66
N ARG A 141 4.19 -13.22 -2.64
CA ARG A 141 3.94 -13.49 -4.07
C ARG A 141 4.01 -14.99 -4.38
N HIS A 142 5.00 -15.71 -3.84
CA HIS A 142 5.11 -17.15 -4.00
C HIS A 142 3.93 -17.90 -3.36
N LEU A 143 3.53 -17.48 -2.15
CA LEU A 143 2.38 -18.07 -1.47
C LEU A 143 1.06 -17.81 -2.21
N ALA A 144 0.86 -16.60 -2.74
CA ALA A 144 -0.29 -16.25 -3.57
C ALA A 144 -0.36 -17.13 -4.84
N LYS A 145 0.75 -17.26 -5.57
CA LYS A 145 0.84 -18.14 -6.76
C LYS A 145 0.53 -19.59 -6.41
N TYR A 146 1.04 -20.08 -5.27
CA TYR A 146 0.73 -21.43 -4.79
C TYR A 146 -0.76 -21.61 -4.51
N LEU A 147 -1.37 -20.68 -3.76
CA LEU A 147 -2.78 -20.72 -3.41
C LEU A 147 -3.68 -20.70 -4.65
N LEU A 148 -3.37 -19.86 -5.64
CA LEU A 148 -4.10 -19.83 -6.92
C LEU A 148 -4.03 -21.17 -7.66
N ARG A 149 -2.84 -21.78 -7.75
CA ARG A 149 -2.67 -23.10 -8.39
C ARG A 149 -3.46 -24.20 -7.68
N GLU A 150 -3.49 -24.19 -6.35
CA GLU A 150 -4.30 -25.14 -5.59
C GLU A 150 -5.80 -24.91 -5.78
N LEU A 151 -6.27 -23.66 -5.78
CA LEU A 151 -7.67 -23.34 -6.06
C LEU A 151 -8.07 -23.80 -7.47
N ASP A 152 -7.23 -23.56 -8.48
CA ASP A 152 -7.45 -24.04 -9.84
C ASP A 152 -7.50 -25.57 -9.92
N ARG A 153 -6.61 -26.25 -9.19
CA ARG A 153 -6.61 -27.71 -9.10
C ARG A 153 -7.89 -28.24 -8.47
N LEU A 154 -8.35 -27.62 -7.38
CA LEU A 154 -9.59 -28.01 -6.69
C LEU A 154 -10.81 -27.75 -7.58
N ARG A 155 -10.84 -26.62 -8.32
CA ARG A 155 -11.90 -26.28 -9.26
C ARG A 155 -12.03 -27.30 -10.40
N ARG A 156 -10.90 -27.83 -10.89
CA ARG A 156 -10.87 -28.83 -11.98
C ARG A 156 -11.06 -30.27 -11.48
N SER A 157 -10.96 -30.51 -10.17
CA SER A 157 -11.17 -31.83 -9.59
C SER A 157 -12.66 -32.16 -9.54
N SER A 158 -13.06 -33.27 -10.15
CA SER A 158 -14.43 -33.82 -10.02
C SER A 158 -14.69 -34.50 -8.67
N LYS A 159 -13.66 -34.65 -7.83
CA LYS A 159 -13.77 -35.19 -6.47
C LYS A 159 -13.52 -34.06 -5.47
N LEU A 160 -14.55 -33.73 -4.69
CA LEU A 160 -14.39 -32.92 -3.48
C LEU A 160 -13.49 -33.72 -2.52
N PRO A 161 -12.34 -33.17 -2.06
CA PRO A 161 -11.58 -33.81 -1.00
C PRO A 161 -12.44 -33.86 0.27
N GLY A 162 -12.34 -34.93 1.05
CA GLY A 162 -13.19 -35.14 2.24
C GLY A 162 -14.53 -35.81 1.93
N GLY A 163 -14.89 -36.84 2.69
CA GLY A 163 -16.16 -37.54 2.51
C GLY A 163 -17.33 -36.64 2.87
N CYS A 164 -18.26 -36.43 1.94
CA CYS A 164 -19.55 -35.81 2.23
C CYS A 164 -20.34 -36.73 3.16
N ARG A 165 -20.20 -36.56 4.47
CA ARG A 165 -21.21 -37.05 5.41
C ARG A 165 -22.31 -36.00 5.40
N LEU A 166 -23.34 -36.22 4.58
CA LEU A 166 -24.66 -35.64 4.80
C LEU A 166 -24.94 -35.81 6.29
N ALA A 167 -24.95 -34.70 7.03
CA ALA A 167 -25.53 -34.71 8.36
C ALA A 167 -26.96 -35.18 8.14
N ARG A 168 -27.29 -36.39 8.61
CA ARG A 168 -28.67 -36.84 8.71
C ARG A 168 -29.35 -35.82 9.62
N LEU A 169 -30.13 -34.94 9.00
CA LEU A 169 -31.17 -34.16 9.67
C LEU A 169 -32.28 -35.13 10.07
#